data_AF-A0A956PKX2-F1
#
_entry.id   AF-A0A956PKX2-F1
#
_cell.length_a   1.000
_cell.length_b   1.000
_cell.length_c   1.000
_cell.angle_alpha   90.00
_cell.angle_beta   90.00
_cell.angle_gamma   90.00
#
_symmetry.space_group_name_H-M   'P 1'
#
loop_
_entity.id
_entity.type
_entity.pdbx_description
1 polymer ?
#
loop_
_entity_poly.entity_id
_entity_poly.type
_entity_poly.pdbx_seq_one_letter_code
_entity_poly.pdbx_strand_id
1 'polypeptide(L)'
;MKHLFLAAVSFILLVGCSPQQTPIGTTTPAEATNTPALVTPTPEQAQVPVDAAAWMVGKEFSIAAIMRGRGMSDADVANASGAANEMAAILELPPLPPLPAKPPEGDSTTGLAEALAYILDNGKPLAAVIREKHGEKAAALFEQAYRTTLIGLLYEPGDENSVAYANQLEKVGLEYSLPSDLWQPVVESIKAGEEGDVVRRHIAKMSAQMAPQLAGQ
;
A
#
# COMPACT_ATOMS: atom_id res chain seq x y z
N MET A 1 15.31 39.78 -22.87
CA MET A 1 16.74 40.17 -22.69
C MET A 1 16.99 40.34 -21.20
N LYS A 2 18.08 39.73 -20.68
CA LYS A 2 18.62 39.83 -19.29
C LYS A 2 17.81 39.08 -18.21
N HIS A 3 18.31 38.22 -17.32
CA HIS A 3 19.62 37.70 -16.87
C HIS A 3 19.39 36.24 -16.41
N LEU A 4 20.08 35.20 -16.89
CA LEU A 4 21.37 34.65 -16.44
C LEU A 4 21.61 34.70 -14.92
N PHE A 5 21.44 33.56 -14.22
CA PHE A 5 22.23 33.22 -13.03
C PHE A 5 22.53 31.71 -13.01
N LEU A 6 23.78 31.40 -13.35
CA LEU A 6 24.50 30.18 -13.01
C LEU A 6 24.76 30.18 -11.50
N ALA A 7 24.57 29.04 -10.85
CA ALA A 7 25.28 28.73 -9.61
C ALA A 7 25.69 27.24 -9.63
N ALA A 8 26.95 27.02 -9.97
CA ALA A 8 27.66 25.77 -9.79
C ALA A 8 28.12 25.65 -8.33
N VAL A 9 28.01 24.46 -7.75
CA VAL A 9 28.67 24.07 -6.50
C VAL A 9 29.22 22.66 -6.72
N SER A 10 30.51 22.56 -7.06
CA SER A 10 31.60 21.99 -6.22
C SER A 10 31.23 20.64 -5.58
N PHE A 11 31.59 19.49 -6.16
CA PHE A 11 32.93 18.85 -6.18
C PHE A 11 33.48 18.53 -4.80
N ILE A 12 33.22 17.30 -4.32
CA ILE A 12 34.08 16.61 -3.34
C ILE A 12 34.34 15.19 -3.88
N LEU A 13 35.54 15.02 -4.42
CA LEU A 13 36.18 13.72 -4.65
C LEU A 13 36.58 13.13 -3.29
N LEU A 14 36.06 11.95 -2.96
CA LEU A 14 36.65 11.11 -1.92
C LEU A 14 37.54 10.05 -2.60
N VAL A 15 38.83 10.36 -2.58
CA VAL A 15 39.93 9.48 -2.97
C VAL A 15 40.07 8.39 -1.91
N GLY A 16 39.67 7.15 -2.25
CA GLY A 16 40.01 5.96 -1.47
C GLY A 16 41.30 5.35 -2.01
N CYS A 17 42.41 5.56 -1.29
CA CYS A 17 43.72 4.99 -1.62
C CYS A 17 44.20 4.06 -0.49
N SER A 18 44.66 2.88 -0.90
CA SER A 18 45.69 2.02 -0.28
C SER A 18 45.32 1.07 0.88
N PRO A 19 46.13 0.02 1.14
CA PRO A 19 46.74 -0.92 0.18
C PRO A 19 46.78 -2.40 0.68
N GLN A 20 47.39 -3.25 -0.15
CA GLN A 20 48.23 -4.43 0.18
C GLN A 20 47.60 -5.80 0.50
N GLN A 21 47.63 -6.64 -0.54
CA GLN A 21 47.83 -8.08 -0.47
C GLN A 21 49.30 -8.44 -0.22
N THR A 22 49.55 -9.50 0.57
CA THR A 22 50.53 -10.62 0.43
C THR A 22 50.78 -11.29 1.80
N PRO A 23 51.40 -12.48 1.94
CA PRO A 23 51.50 -13.65 1.05
C PRO A 23 51.16 -15.00 1.77
N ILE A 24 51.38 -16.10 1.03
CA ILE A 24 51.19 -17.53 1.30
C ILE A 24 51.96 -18.05 2.53
N GLY A 25 51.31 -18.90 3.34
CA GLY A 25 51.92 -19.70 4.41
C GLY A 25 51.47 -21.17 4.36
N THR A 26 52.45 -22.07 4.50
CA THR A 26 52.43 -23.52 4.24
C THR A 26 52.05 -24.35 5.48
N THR A 27 51.11 -25.30 5.29
CA THR A 27 50.83 -26.58 6.01
C THR A 27 50.92 -26.69 7.53
N THR A 28 49.85 -27.22 8.16
CA THR A 28 49.90 -28.21 9.25
C THR A 28 48.57 -28.98 9.29
N PRO A 29 48.56 -30.33 9.32
CA PRO A 29 47.34 -31.12 9.49
C PRO A 29 47.00 -31.23 10.99
N ALA A 30 45.91 -30.59 11.41
CA ALA A 30 45.34 -30.74 12.75
C ALA A 30 43.97 -31.40 12.66
N GLU A 31 43.97 -32.69 13.00
CA GLU A 31 43.00 -33.34 13.89
C GLU A 31 41.53 -32.87 13.77
N ALA A 32 40.74 -33.66 13.03
CA ALA A 32 39.31 -33.48 12.85
C ALA A 32 38.55 -33.63 14.18
N THR A 33 38.46 -32.55 14.93
CA THR A 33 37.40 -32.38 15.93
C THR A 33 36.14 -32.00 15.18
N ASN A 34 35.23 -32.97 15.00
CA ASN A 34 33.89 -32.73 14.48
C ASN A 34 33.14 -31.78 15.44
N THR A 35 33.37 -30.48 15.25
CA THR A 35 32.56 -29.42 15.83
C THR A 35 31.25 -29.41 15.05
N PRO A 36 30.09 -29.61 15.68
CA PRO A 36 28.81 -29.45 15.01
C PRO A 36 28.76 -28.05 14.41
N ALA A 37 28.64 -27.97 13.08
CA ALA A 37 28.46 -26.69 12.41
C ALA A 37 27.23 -26.02 13.05
N LEU A 38 27.43 -24.84 13.64
CA LEU A 38 26.36 -23.92 14.00
C LEU A 38 25.59 -23.63 12.72
N VAL A 39 24.46 -24.30 12.54
CA VAL A 39 23.51 -23.98 11.47
C VAL A 39 22.99 -22.60 11.80
N THR A 40 23.52 -21.57 11.14
CA THR A 40 22.93 -20.25 11.17
C THR A 40 21.53 -20.41 10.58
N PRO A 41 20.44 -20.17 11.33
CA PRO A 41 19.11 -20.23 10.74
C PRO A 41 19.07 -19.20 9.61
N THR A 42 18.81 -19.68 8.39
CA THR A 42 18.48 -18.82 7.25
C THR A 42 17.37 -17.88 7.71
N PRO A 43 17.49 -16.56 7.52
CA PRO A 43 16.44 -15.63 7.91
C PRO A 43 15.14 -16.09 7.27
N GLU A 44 14.23 -16.59 8.10
CA GLU A 44 12.87 -16.89 7.69
C GLU A 44 12.30 -15.56 7.19
N GLN A 45 12.14 -15.46 5.87
CA GLN A 45 11.59 -14.25 5.25
C GLN A 45 10.23 -14.04 5.90
N ALA A 46 10.12 -12.97 6.71
CA ALA A 46 8.89 -12.67 7.44
C ALA A 46 7.73 -12.63 6.43
N GLN A 47 6.85 -13.62 6.51
CA GLN A 47 5.72 -13.73 5.60
C GLN A 47 4.75 -12.60 5.94
N VAL A 48 4.28 -11.87 4.93
CA VAL A 48 3.27 -10.83 5.11
C VAL A 48 1.97 -11.49 5.57
N PRO A 49 1.37 -11.09 6.70
CA PRO A 49 0.11 -11.66 7.14
C PRO A 49 -1.03 -11.41 6.14
N VAL A 50 -1.94 -12.38 6.02
CA VAL A 50 -3.08 -12.35 5.08
C VAL A 50 -3.90 -11.08 5.21
N ASP A 51 -4.17 -10.64 6.44
CA ASP A 51 -4.94 -9.42 6.74
C ASP A 51 -4.25 -8.15 6.22
N ALA A 52 -2.93 -8.06 6.40
CA ALA A 52 -2.13 -6.95 5.91
C ALA A 52 -2.08 -6.95 4.36
N ALA A 53 -1.90 -8.13 3.75
CA ALA A 53 -1.93 -8.28 2.31
C ALA A 53 -3.30 -7.87 1.73
N ALA A 54 -4.42 -8.31 2.34
CA ALA A 54 -5.77 -7.97 1.87
C ALA A 54 -6.05 -6.47 1.93
N TRP A 55 -5.65 -5.81 3.02
CA TRP A 55 -5.69 -4.35 3.13
C TRP A 55 -4.87 -3.69 2.02
N MET A 56 -3.63 -4.14 1.79
CA MET A 56 -2.75 -3.56 0.79
C MET A 56 -3.29 -3.74 -0.64
N VAL A 57 -3.83 -4.91 -1.00
CA VAL A 57 -4.45 -5.10 -2.32
C VAL A 57 -5.55 -4.05 -2.54
N GLY A 58 -6.51 -3.91 -1.61
CA GLY A 58 -7.61 -2.97 -1.78
C GLY A 58 -7.15 -1.51 -1.88
N LYS A 59 -6.16 -1.13 -1.07
CA LYS A 59 -5.56 0.21 -1.08
C LYS A 59 -4.84 0.51 -2.39
N GLU A 60 -3.87 -0.32 -2.79
CA GLU A 60 -3.02 -0.04 -3.95
C GLU A 60 -3.77 -0.20 -5.27
N PHE A 61 -4.70 -1.16 -5.37
CA PHE A 61 -5.59 -1.32 -6.52
C PHE A 61 -6.43 -0.07 -6.78
N SER A 62 -7.04 0.50 -5.73
CA SER A 62 -7.87 1.70 -5.85
C SER A 62 -7.05 2.95 -6.14
N ILE A 63 -5.87 3.08 -5.54
CA ILE A 63 -4.93 4.17 -5.84
C ILE A 63 -4.48 4.10 -7.30
N ALA A 64 -4.11 2.93 -7.82
CA ALA A 64 -3.67 2.78 -9.20
C ALA A 64 -4.76 3.20 -10.20
N ALA A 65 -6.02 2.83 -9.96
CA ALA A 65 -7.16 3.27 -10.77
C ALA A 65 -7.34 4.79 -10.73
N ILE A 66 -7.31 5.42 -9.56
CA ILE A 66 -7.46 6.87 -9.42
C ILE A 66 -6.29 7.62 -10.06
N MET A 67 -5.05 7.14 -9.89
CA MET A 67 -3.88 7.71 -10.54
C MET A 67 -4.02 7.67 -12.07
N ARG A 68 -4.49 6.53 -12.60
CA ARG A 68 -4.76 6.35 -14.03
C ARG A 68 -5.82 7.33 -14.52
N GLY A 69 -6.95 7.43 -13.83
CA GLY A 69 -8.04 8.35 -14.15
C GLY A 69 -7.67 9.84 -14.06
N ARG A 70 -6.66 10.17 -13.23
CA ARG A 70 -6.08 11.53 -13.15
C ARG A 70 -5.01 11.82 -14.21
N GLY A 71 -4.72 10.87 -15.09
CA GLY A 71 -3.71 11.04 -16.13
C GLY A 71 -2.26 11.07 -15.62
N MET A 72 -1.99 10.48 -14.44
CA MET A 72 -0.64 10.36 -13.88
C MET A 72 0.33 9.63 -14.83
N SER A 73 1.63 9.65 -14.51
CA SER A 73 2.64 8.97 -15.31
C SER A 73 2.44 7.45 -15.31
N ASP A 74 2.81 6.77 -16.40
CA ASP A 74 2.72 5.31 -16.45
C ASP A 74 3.61 4.65 -15.39
N ALA A 75 4.72 5.29 -15.00
CA ALA A 75 5.61 4.81 -13.96
C ALA A 75 4.93 4.82 -12.57
N ASP A 76 4.23 5.91 -12.21
CA ASP A 76 3.53 5.98 -10.92
C ASP A 76 2.37 4.98 -10.85
N VAL A 77 1.62 4.84 -11.95
CA VAL A 77 0.54 3.85 -12.07
C VAL A 77 1.08 2.42 -12.00
N ALA A 78 2.23 2.16 -12.66
CA ALA A 78 2.90 0.86 -12.62
C ALA A 78 3.40 0.52 -11.22
N ASN A 79 3.89 1.49 -10.45
CA ASN A 79 4.32 1.27 -9.07
C ASN A 79 3.16 0.85 -8.17
N ALA A 80 2.04 1.58 -8.21
CA ALA A 80 0.86 1.25 -7.41
C ALA A 80 0.22 -0.09 -7.84
N SER A 81 0.06 -0.31 -9.15
CA SER A 81 -0.48 -1.59 -9.65
C SER A 81 0.47 -2.76 -9.41
N GLY A 82 1.79 -2.55 -9.46
CA GLY A 82 2.79 -3.55 -9.10
C GLY A 82 2.64 -3.99 -7.65
N ALA A 83 2.60 -3.04 -6.71
CA ALA A 83 2.38 -3.32 -5.29
C ALA A 83 1.06 -4.07 -5.03
N ALA A 84 -0.01 -3.71 -5.74
CA ALA A 84 -1.29 -4.43 -5.66
C ALA A 84 -1.15 -5.89 -6.15
N ASN A 85 -0.46 -6.12 -7.26
CA ASN A 85 -0.25 -7.46 -7.82
C ASN A 85 0.66 -8.32 -6.94
N GLU A 86 1.70 -7.76 -6.33
CA GLU A 86 2.57 -8.49 -5.38
C GLU A 86 1.77 -9.03 -4.18
N MET A 87 0.90 -8.20 -3.61
CA MET A 87 0.04 -8.64 -2.49
C MET A 87 -1.06 -9.59 -2.94
N ALA A 88 -1.59 -9.40 -4.15
CA ALA A 88 -2.56 -10.34 -4.74
C ALA A 88 -1.94 -11.73 -4.96
N ALA A 89 -0.65 -11.80 -5.31
CA ALA A 89 0.08 -13.05 -5.44
C ALA A 89 0.26 -13.77 -4.10
N ILE A 90 0.55 -13.05 -3.01
CA ILE A 90 0.60 -13.60 -1.64
C ILE A 90 -0.75 -14.22 -1.25
N LEU A 91 -1.84 -13.57 -1.65
CA LEU A 91 -3.21 -14.06 -1.44
C LEU A 91 -3.66 -15.08 -2.50
N GLU A 92 -2.79 -15.48 -3.42
CA GLU A 92 -3.11 -16.41 -4.52
C GLU A 92 -4.37 -16.01 -5.30
N LEU A 93 -4.60 -14.70 -5.48
CA LEU A 93 -5.74 -14.20 -6.22
C LEU A 93 -5.54 -14.39 -7.73
N PRO A 94 -6.62 -14.46 -8.51
CA PRO A 94 -6.51 -14.33 -9.95
C PRO A 94 -5.84 -12.99 -10.32
N PRO A 95 -5.30 -12.87 -11.54
CA PRO A 95 -4.78 -11.59 -12.02
C PRO A 95 -5.78 -10.47 -11.82
N LEU A 96 -5.31 -9.34 -11.27
CA LEU A 96 -6.17 -8.19 -11.07
C LEU A 96 -6.71 -7.68 -12.41
N PRO A 97 -7.97 -7.20 -12.47
CA PRO A 97 -8.55 -6.68 -13.71
C PRO A 97 -7.67 -5.59 -14.33
N PRO A 98 -7.58 -5.49 -15.66
CA PRO A 98 -6.76 -4.45 -16.30
C PRO A 98 -7.30 -3.06 -15.94
N LEU A 99 -6.40 -2.14 -15.60
CA LEU A 99 -6.76 -0.75 -15.34
C LEU A 99 -7.44 -0.10 -16.56
N PRO A 100 -8.31 0.90 -16.34
CA PRO A 100 -8.91 1.65 -17.43
C PRO A 100 -7.84 2.31 -18.33
N ALA A 101 -8.26 2.65 -19.54
CA ALA A 101 -7.41 3.39 -20.46
C ALA A 101 -6.98 4.72 -19.83
N LYS A 102 -5.79 5.21 -20.23
CA LYS A 102 -5.40 6.56 -19.84
C LYS A 102 -6.35 7.55 -20.52
N PRO A 103 -6.96 8.50 -19.79
CA PRO A 103 -7.80 9.50 -20.43
C PRO A 103 -6.95 10.39 -21.36
N PRO A 104 -7.57 10.98 -22.40
CA PRO A 104 -6.94 12.05 -23.18
C PRO A 104 -6.44 13.19 -22.27
N GLU A 105 -5.41 13.90 -22.71
CA GLU A 105 -4.91 15.06 -21.99
C GLU A 105 -6.01 16.11 -21.80
N GLY A 106 -6.19 16.55 -20.54
CA GLY A 106 -7.24 17.52 -20.17
C GLY A 106 -8.61 16.92 -19.83
N ASP A 107 -8.82 15.60 -19.99
CA ASP A 107 -10.10 14.93 -19.69
C ASP A 107 -10.07 14.13 -18.37
N SER A 108 -9.62 14.78 -17.30
CA SER A 108 -9.50 14.13 -15.98
C SER A 108 -10.86 13.75 -15.36
N THR A 109 -11.94 14.44 -15.75
CA THR A 109 -13.28 14.18 -15.21
C THR A 109 -13.81 12.84 -15.72
N THR A 110 -13.75 12.60 -17.03
CA THR A 110 -14.14 11.32 -17.62
C THR A 110 -13.25 10.20 -17.11
N GLY A 111 -11.93 10.43 -17.07
CA GLY A 111 -10.98 9.46 -16.53
C GLY A 111 -11.24 9.09 -15.07
N LEU A 112 -11.64 10.05 -14.22
CA LEU A 112 -11.98 9.78 -12.83
C LEU A 112 -13.29 8.99 -12.71
N ALA A 113 -14.29 9.29 -13.52
CA ALA A 113 -15.54 8.54 -13.55
C ALA A 113 -15.30 7.07 -13.96
N GLU A 114 -14.46 6.83 -14.96
CA GLU A 114 -14.04 5.48 -15.36
C GLU A 114 -13.27 4.75 -14.26
N ALA A 115 -12.38 5.45 -13.55
CA ALA A 115 -11.66 4.88 -12.41
C ALA A 115 -12.61 4.49 -11.25
N LEU A 116 -13.61 5.33 -10.95
CA LEU A 116 -14.61 5.04 -9.94
C LEU A 116 -15.47 3.83 -10.33
N ALA A 117 -15.95 3.79 -11.57
CA ALA A 117 -16.69 2.65 -12.11
C ALA A 117 -15.86 1.37 -12.01
N TYR A 118 -14.60 1.41 -12.44
CA TYR A 118 -13.67 0.29 -12.33
C TYR A 118 -13.54 -0.24 -10.90
N ILE A 119 -13.36 0.64 -9.90
CA ILE A 119 -13.23 0.22 -8.49
C ILE A 119 -14.53 -0.44 -8.01
N LEU A 120 -15.69 0.14 -8.33
CA LEU A 120 -16.99 -0.37 -7.89
C LEU A 120 -17.36 -1.70 -8.55
N ASP A 121 -17.10 -1.84 -9.84
CA ASP A 121 -17.42 -3.04 -10.63
C ASP A 121 -16.53 -4.23 -10.26
N ASN A 122 -15.26 -3.96 -9.91
CA ASN A 122 -14.28 -5.02 -9.65
C ASN A 122 -14.02 -5.27 -8.16
N GLY A 123 -14.28 -4.31 -7.28
CA GLY A 123 -14.05 -4.45 -5.84
C GLY A 123 -14.88 -5.56 -5.21
N LYS A 124 -16.20 -5.61 -5.47
CA LYS A 124 -17.07 -6.65 -4.90
C LYS A 124 -16.71 -8.07 -5.38
N PRO A 125 -16.48 -8.33 -6.68
CA PRO A 125 -16.00 -9.63 -7.14
C PRO A 125 -14.68 -10.06 -6.49
N LEU A 126 -13.70 -9.16 -6.37
CA LEU A 126 -12.42 -9.46 -5.71
C LEU A 126 -12.60 -9.80 -4.23
N ALA A 127 -13.44 -9.04 -3.51
CA ALA A 127 -13.77 -9.33 -2.12
C ALA A 127 -14.43 -10.72 -1.95
N ALA A 128 -15.26 -11.14 -2.90
CA ALA A 128 -15.86 -12.48 -2.88
C ALA A 128 -14.81 -13.58 -3.02
N VAL A 129 -13.83 -13.42 -3.92
CA VAL A 129 -12.72 -14.37 -4.07
C VAL A 129 -11.85 -14.41 -2.81
N ILE A 130 -11.54 -13.24 -2.22
CA ILE A 130 -10.78 -13.17 -0.97
C ILE A 130 -11.54 -13.86 0.16
N ARG A 131 -12.86 -13.65 0.25
CA ARG A 131 -13.72 -14.28 1.26
C ARG A 131 -13.68 -15.80 1.17
N GLU A 132 -13.78 -16.34 -0.05
CA GLU A 132 -13.76 -17.78 -0.28
C GLU A 132 -12.42 -18.41 0.13
N LYS A 133 -11.30 -17.73 -0.15
CA LYS A 133 -9.95 -18.25 0.10
C LYS A 133 -9.43 -17.99 1.51
N HIS A 134 -9.72 -16.82 2.05
CA HIS A 134 -9.05 -16.24 3.24
C HIS A 134 -10.03 -15.84 4.34
N GLY A 135 -11.33 -16.01 4.13
CA GLY A 135 -12.38 -15.75 5.11
C GLY A 135 -12.88 -14.31 5.15
N GLU A 136 -13.91 -14.09 5.98
CA GLU A 136 -14.65 -12.82 6.06
C GLU A 136 -13.78 -11.64 6.51
N LYS A 137 -12.86 -11.84 7.46
CA LYS A 137 -11.99 -10.77 7.98
C LYS A 137 -11.12 -10.18 6.87
N ALA A 138 -10.43 -11.02 6.10
CA ALA A 138 -9.58 -10.58 5.00
C ALA A 138 -10.39 -9.84 3.92
N ALA A 139 -11.57 -10.37 3.56
CA ALA A 139 -12.45 -9.73 2.60
C ALA A 139 -12.95 -8.36 3.09
N ALA A 140 -13.34 -8.26 4.37
CA ALA A 140 -13.77 -7.01 4.97
C ALA A 140 -12.65 -5.96 5.01
N LEU A 141 -11.42 -6.37 5.34
CA LEU A 141 -10.24 -5.50 5.32
C LEU A 141 -9.95 -4.96 3.92
N PHE A 142 -9.97 -5.84 2.91
CA PHE A 142 -9.87 -5.43 1.50
C PHE A 142 -10.97 -4.43 1.12
N GLU A 143 -12.23 -4.70 1.51
CA GLU A 143 -13.34 -3.80 1.22
C GLU A 143 -13.20 -2.44 1.89
N GLN A 144 -12.80 -2.41 3.16
CA GLN A 144 -12.55 -1.16 3.85
C GLN A 144 -11.42 -0.38 3.20
N ALA A 145 -10.33 -1.04 2.78
CA ALA A 145 -9.20 -0.37 2.18
C ALA A 145 -9.58 0.41 0.91
N TYR A 146 -10.26 -0.21 -0.07
CA TYR A 146 -10.63 0.52 -1.29
C TYR A 146 -11.72 1.57 -1.03
N ARG A 147 -12.69 1.31 -0.14
CA ARG A 147 -13.73 2.30 0.22
C ARG A 147 -13.15 3.51 0.93
N THR A 148 -12.15 3.31 1.78
CA THR A 148 -11.39 4.39 2.43
C THR A 148 -10.75 5.32 1.40
N THR A 149 -10.19 4.76 0.33
CA THR A 149 -9.66 5.54 -0.79
C THR A 149 -10.76 6.34 -1.50
N LEU A 150 -11.93 5.73 -1.76
CA LEU A 150 -13.08 6.40 -2.38
C LEU A 150 -13.60 7.55 -1.52
N ILE A 151 -13.75 7.36 -0.22
CA ILE A 151 -14.20 8.41 0.71
C ILE A 151 -13.17 9.54 0.78
N GLY A 152 -11.87 9.23 0.80
CA GLY A 152 -10.84 10.28 0.76
C GLY A 152 -10.98 11.21 -0.46
N LEU A 153 -11.51 10.69 -1.57
CA LEU A 153 -11.75 11.44 -2.80
C LEU A 153 -13.10 12.18 -2.81
N LEU A 154 -14.16 11.52 -2.37
CA LEU A 154 -15.55 11.94 -2.58
C LEU A 154 -16.22 12.53 -1.34
N TYR A 155 -15.51 12.61 -0.21
CA TYR A 155 -16.10 13.09 1.04
C TYR A 155 -16.65 14.51 0.91
N GLU A 156 -17.91 14.66 1.34
CA GLU A 156 -18.59 15.92 1.58
C GLU A 156 -19.18 15.92 2.99
N PRO A 157 -19.06 17.02 3.77
CA PRO A 157 -19.65 17.10 5.10
C PRO A 157 -21.17 16.87 5.09
N GLY A 158 -21.62 15.91 5.91
CA GLY A 158 -23.04 15.56 6.03
C GLY A 158 -23.60 14.65 4.93
N ASP A 159 -22.78 14.18 3.98
CA ASP A 159 -23.21 13.20 2.98
C ASP A 159 -23.59 11.85 3.62
N GLU A 160 -24.76 11.34 3.24
CA GLU A 160 -25.31 10.08 3.78
C GLU A 160 -24.43 8.88 3.44
N ASN A 161 -23.78 8.87 2.28
CA ASN A 161 -22.89 7.77 1.88
C ASN A 161 -21.64 7.72 2.76
N SER A 162 -21.09 8.88 3.10
CA SER A 162 -19.96 9.03 4.01
C SER A 162 -20.32 8.53 5.41
N VAL A 163 -21.51 8.91 5.93
CA VAL A 163 -22.00 8.42 7.22
C VAL A 163 -22.24 6.90 7.20
N ALA A 164 -22.82 6.37 6.12
CA ALA A 164 -23.02 4.93 5.95
C ALA A 164 -21.68 4.17 5.93
N TYR A 165 -20.66 4.71 5.27
CA TYR A 165 -19.31 4.17 5.31
C TYR A 165 -18.72 4.21 6.73
N ALA A 166 -18.85 5.32 7.46
CA ALA A 166 -18.33 5.43 8.83
C ALA A 166 -18.97 4.39 9.76
N ASN A 167 -20.28 4.15 9.64
CA ASN A 167 -20.97 3.10 10.40
C ASN A 167 -20.45 1.69 10.04
N GLN A 168 -20.20 1.43 8.75
CA GLN A 168 -19.64 0.15 8.32
C GLN A 168 -18.20 -0.02 8.82
N LEU A 169 -17.38 1.03 8.78
CA LEU A 169 -16.01 1.02 9.27
C LEU A 169 -15.98 0.77 10.79
N GLU A 170 -16.86 1.42 11.56
CA GLU A 170 -17.00 1.18 12.99
C GLU A 170 -17.38 -0.27 13.30
N LYS A 171 -18.36 -0.82 12.57
CA LYS A 171 -18.74 -2.23 12.72
C LYS A 171 -17.55 -3.16 12.50
N VAL A 172 -16.82 -3.00 11.39
CA VAL A 172 -15.65 -3.82 11.06
C VAL A 172 -14.51 -3.62 12.07
N GLY A 173 -14.30 -2.37 12.50
CA GLY A 173 -13.32 -1.99 13.51
C GLY A 173 -13.53 -2.72 14.83
N LEU A 174 -14.79 -2.79 15.28
CA LEU A 174 -15.18 -3.52 16.49
C LEU A 174 -15.14 -5.04 16.29
N GLU A 175 -15.74 -5.55 15.21
CA GLU A 175 -15.87 -6.99 14.93
C GLU A 175 -14.52 -7.70 14.84
N TYR A 176 -13.52 -7.04 14.23
CA TYR A 176 -12.20 -7.62 14.00
C TYR A 176 -11.09 -7.00 14.86
N SER A 177 -11.46 -6.23 15.89
CA SER A 177 -10.50 -5.61 16.83
C SER A 177 -9.40 -4.81 16.12
N LEU A 178 -9.78 -4.01 15.12
CA LEU A 178 -8.82 -3.19 14.38
C LEU A 178 -8.21 -2.12 15.30
N PRO A 179 -6.95 -1.68 15.05
CA PRO A 179 -6.29 -0.63 15.82
C PRO A 179 -7.16 0.63 15.91
N SER A 180 -7.70 0.90 17.10
CA SER A 180 -8.74 1.91 17.30
C SER A 180 -8.23 3.33 17.05
N ASP A 181 -6.94 3.58 17.29
CA ASP A 181 -6.26 4.85 17.03
C ASP A 181 -6.12 5.19 15.53
N LEU A 182 -6.46 4.25 14.64
CA LEU A 182 -6.48 4.44 13.20
C LEU A 182 -7.91 4.66 12.67
N TRP A 183 -8.87 3.82 13.03
CA TRP A 183 -10.21 3.88 12.44
C TRP A 183 -11.18 4.81 13.18
N GLN A 184 -11.07 4.96 14.51
CA GLN A 184 -11.99 5.82 15.28
C GLN A 184 -11.93 7.28 14.84
N PRO A 185 -10.74 7.91 14.64
CA PRO A 185 -10.69 9.30 14.18
C PRO A 185 -11.36 9.52 12.83
N VAL A 186 -11.32 8.53 11.92
CA VAL A 186 -12.04 8.58 10.64
C VAL A 186 -13.54 8.57 10.87
N VAL A 187 -14.04 7.63 11.68
CA VAL A 187 -15.47 7.51 11.99
C VAL A 187 -16.00 8.77 12.68
N GLU A 188 -15.30 9.26 13.70
CA GLU A 188 -15.68 10.43 14.49
C GLU A 188 -15.71 11.69 13.61
N SER A 189 -14.66 11.95 12.84
CA SER A 189 -14.60 13.14 11.96
C SER A 189 -15.67 13.12 10.87
N ILE A 190 -15.97 11.96 10.27
CA ILE A 190 -17.06 11.83 9.30
C ILE A 190 -18.42 12.08 9.95
N LYS A 191 -18.71 11.43 11.08
CA LYS A 191 -20.00 11.57 11.78
C LYS A 191 -20.23 12.97 12.34
N ALA A 192 -19.16 13.67 12.73
CA ALA A 192 -19.20 15.06 13.16
C ALA A 192 -19.37 16.05 11.99
N GLY A 193 -19.26 15.59 10.74
CA GLY A 193 -19.32 16.46 9.56
C GLY A 193 -18.16 17.44 9.51
N GLU A 194 -16.97 17.00 9.91
CA GLU A 194 -15.78 17.87 9.92
C GLU A 194 -15.36 18.30 8.50
N GLU A 195 -14.54 19.34 8.43
CA GLU A 195 -13.97 19.81 7.18
C GLU A 195 -13.20 18.70 6.45
N GLY A 196 -13.32 18.65 5.13
CA GLY A 196 -12.79 17.56 4.32
C GLY A 196 -11.28 17.34 4.47
N ASP A 197 -10.51 18.39 4.77
CA ASP A 197 -9.07 18.27 5.01
C ASP A 197 -8.74 17.56 6.33
N VAL A 198 -9.61 17.66 7.35
CA VAL A 198 -9.44 16.93 8.61
C VAL A 198 -9.69 15.45 8.38
N VAL A 199 -10.82 15.12 7.74
CA VAL A 199 -11.19 13.74 7.38
C VAL A 199 -10.13 13.08 6.50
N ARG A 200 -9.65 13.78 5.45
CA ARG A 200 -8.59 13.28 4.57
C ARG A 200 -7.27 13.01 5.29
N ARG A 201 -6.90 13.81 6.31
CA ARG A 201 -5.72 13.52 7.13
C ARG A 201 -5.87 12.24 7.95
N HIS A 202 -7.03 12.02 8.57
CA HIS A 202 -7.30 10.78 9.31
C HIS A 202 -7.30 9.56 8.37
N ILE A 203 -7.95 9.68 7.21
CA ILE A 203 -7.94 8.64 6.16
C ILE A 203 -6.52 8.33 5.69
N ALA A 204 -5.69 9.36 5.43
CA ALA A 204 -4.31 9.17 5.01
C ALA A 204 -3.47 8.45 6.09
N LYS A 205 -3.64 8.82 7.37
CA LYS A 205 -2.99 8.13 8.50
C LYS A 205 -3.40 6.66 8.55
N MET A 206 -4.70 6.38 8.53
CA MET A 206 -5.23 5.00 8.56
C MET A 206 -4.71 4.18 7.39
N SER A 207 -4.79 4.72 6.16
CA SER A 207 -4.32 4.07 4.93
C SER A 207 -2.84 3.68 5.00
N ALA A 208 -2.00 4.55 5.55
CA ALA A 208 -0.56 4.32 5.68
C ALA A 208 -0.20 3.33 6.80
N GLN A 209 -0.92 3.35 7.94
CA GLN A 209 -0.51 2.65 9.15
C GLN A 209 -1.24 1.32 9.40
N MET A 210 -2.38 1.07 8.75
CA MET A 210 -3.18 -0.12 9.00
C MET A 210 -2.43 -1.42 8.68
N ALA A 211 -1.84 -1.55 7.48
CA ALA A 211 -1.11 -2.77 7.12
C ALA A 211 0.08 -3.08 8.04
N PRO A 212 0.96 -2.11 8.38
CA PRO A 212 2.01 -2.34 9.38
C PRO A 212 1.48 -2.80 10.74
N GLN A 213 0.36 -2.23 11.22
CA GLN A 213 -0.24 -2.64 12.50
C GLN A 213 -0.82 -4.05 12.42
N LEU A 214 -1.49 -4.39 11.31
CA LEU A 214 -2.00 -5.75 11.06
C LEU A 214 -0.87 -6.78 10.95
N ALA A 215 0.31 -6.37 10.48
CA ALA A 215 1.47 -7.25 10.36
C ALA A 215 2.20 -7.50 11.69
N GLY A 216 1.96 -6.66 12.71
CA GLY A 216 2.59 -6.77 14.03
C GLY A 216 1.74 -7.46 15.10
N GLN A 217 0.52 -7.90 14.75
CA GLN A 217 -0.39 -8.65 15.61
C GLN A 217 -0.18 -10.16 15.45
#